data_AF-A0A955RCG3-F1
#
_entry.id   AF-A0A955RCG3-F1
#
_cell.length_a   1.000
_cell.length_b   1.000
_cell.length_c   1.000
_cell.angle_alpha   90.00
_cell.angle_beta   90.00
_cell.angle_gamma   90.00
#
_symmetry.space_group_name_H-M   'P 1'
#
loop_
_entity.id
_entity.type
_entity.pdbx_description
1 polymer ?
#
loop_
_entity_poly.entity_id
_entity_poly.type
_entity_poly.pdbx_seq_one_letter_code
_entity_poly.pdbx_strand_id
1 'polypeptide(L)'
;MMYTLLVAVASAAPSVVPTTPIVPGAQATLEVGNADPGSEVRVYASLTGAGQGPCAGATCLDLLAPFEVARGQVGPLGATRLVAAVPALAPLGPVWLQAAQVGPAEVGSVTSAEIRPPLKVLMIGDSITEGGQSQPSDLPYYEVTANALGPAYEVVSIGCGGATSEDWQPGGPATLCAGLWWNPNVYEERAVAELPSEVVTIMLGTNDSTGFFEPAPITPVDHAQNIVALVDQLLVDGAETVMLMTPPPMCSTTDPATLDRLADYRAFDLALCSHHAGVVCGPDVYTLLGPADFRGCDVHPNGQGHAVLGEAVADAILALQ
;
A
#
# COMPACT_ATOMS: atom_id res chain seq x y z
N MET A 1 -34.06 -52.93 16.35
CA MET A 1 -33.85 -52.21 15.08
C MET A 1 -34.09 -50.73 15.34
N MET A 2 -33.03 -49.94 15.48
CA MET A 2 -33.12 -48.48 15.53
C MET A 2 -33.11 -47.99 14.08
N TYR A 3 -34.21 -47.39 13.64
CA TYR A 3 -34.24 -46.62 12.39
C TYR A 3 -33.73 -45.22 12.71
N THR A 4 -32.49 -44.93 12.34
CA THR A 4 -32.00 -43.56 12.29
C THR A 4 -32.70 -42.86 11.13
N LEU A 5 -33.66 -41.99 11.43
CA LEU A 5 -34.31 -41.15 10.44
C LEU A 5 -33.28 -40.09 10.00
N LEU A 6 -32.64 -40.31 8.85
CA LEU A 6 -31.84 -39.30 8.16
C LEU A 6 -32.82 -38.25 7.61
N VAL A 7 -33.00 -37.17 8.35
CA VAL A 7 -33.63 -35.95 7.81
C VAL A 7 -32.62 -35.36 6.84
N ALA A 8 -32.91 -35.47 5.54
CA ALA A 8 -32.16 -34.74 4.52
C ALA A 8 -32.39 -33.24 4.78
N VAL A 9 -31.37 -32.57 5.29
CA VAL A 9 -31.35 -31.10 5.35
C VAL A 9 -31.22 -30.66 3.89
N ALA A 10 -32.18 -29.88 3.40
CA ALA A 10 -32.06 -29.31 2.06
C ALA A 10 -30.75 -28.54 1.96
N SER A 11 -29.98 -28.79 0.89
CA SER A 11 -28.79 -27.99 0.59
C SER A 11 -29.23 -26.52 0.46
N ALA A 12 -28.44 -25.62 1.04
CA ALA A 12 -28.62 -24.20 0.81
C ALA A 12 -27.90 -23.85 -0.49
N ALA A 13 -28.39 -22.85 -1.21
CA ALA A 13 -27.72 -22.40 -2.43
C ALA A 13 -26.34 -21.80 -2.11
N PRO A 14 -25.33 -21.99 -2.98
CA PRO A 14 -23.98 -21.49 -2.73
C PRO A 14 -23.94 -19.96 -2.67
N SER A 15 -23.20 -19.37 -1.74
CA SER A 15 -23.04 -17.90 -1.64
C SER A 15 -21.62 -17.50 -2.00
N VAL A 16 -21.43 -16.36 -2.67
CA VAL A 16 -20.10 -15.80 -2.96
C VAL A 16 -19.90 -14.44 -2.32
N VAL A 17 -18.74 -14.25 -1.68
CA VAL A 17 -18.33 -12.98 -1.07
C VAL A 17 -16.87 -12.70 -1.43
N PRO A 18 -16.51 -11.53 -1.99
CA PRO A 18 -15.13 -11.14 -2.14
C PRO A 18 -14.53 -10.80 -0.77
N THR A 19 -13.34 -11.32 -0.47
CA THR A 19 -12.63 -11.08 0.79
C THR A 19 -11.39 -10.20 0.62
N THR A 20 -11.13 -9.75 -0.62
CA THR A 20 -10.13 -8.73 -0.92
C THR A 20 -10.77 -7.68 -1.83
N PRO A 21 -10.24 -6.44 -1.86
CA PRO A 21 -10.63 -5.45 -2.85
C PRO A 21 -10.55 -6.01 -4.28
N ILE A 22 -11.48 -5.61 -5.14
CA ILE A 22 -11.48 -5.96 -6.55
C ILE A 22 -10.83 -4.79 -7.30
N VAL A 23 -9.53 -4.91 -7.58
CA VAL A 23 -8.73 -3.86 -8.24
C VAL A 23 -8.30 -4.32 -9.62
N PRO A 24 -8.40 -3.48 -10.68
CA PRO A 24 -7.91 -3.82 -12.00
C PRO A 24 -6.44 -4.30 -11.98
N GLY A 25 -6.16 -5.43 -12.63
CA GLY A 25 -4.81 -6.01 -12.71
C GLY A 25 -4.41 -6.84 -11.48
N ALA A 26 -5.20 -6.81 -10.41
CA ALA A 26 -4.96 -7.60 -9.21
C ALA A 26 -5.65 -8.97 -9.23
N GLN A 27 -5.34 -9.78 -8.21
CA GLN A 27 -6.08 -10.98 -7.90
C GLN A 27 -7.11 -10.68 -6.81
N ALA A 28 -8.35 -11.10 -7.02
CA ALA A 28 -9.41 -11.06 -6.02
C ALA A 28 -9.59 -12.44 -5.39
N THR A 29 -9.59 -12.50 -4.06
CA THR A 29 -10.03 -13.70 -3.33
C THR A 29 -11.54 -13.69 -3.20
N LEU A 30 -12.17 -14.80 -3.53
CA LEU A 30 -13.60 -15.05 -3.42
C LEU A 30 -13.84 -16.24 -2.48
N GLU A 31 -14.60 -16.03 -1.42
CA GLU A 31 -15.10 -17.12 -0.58
C GLU A 31 -16.45 -17.60 -1.09
N VAL A 32 -16.54 -18.91 -1.35
CA VAL A 32 -17.77 -19.60 -1.69
C VAL A 32 -18.16 -20.48 -0.51
N GLY A 33 -19.36 -20.28 0.02
CA GLY A 33 -19.93 -21.08 1.12
C GLY A 33 -21.24 -21.75 0.71
N ASN A 34 -21.78 -22.60 1.58
CA ASN A 34 -23.06 -23.29 1.38
C ASN A 34 -23.12 -24.12 0.09
N ALA A 35 -22.02 -24.76 -0.30
CA ALA A 35 -22.01 -25.67 -1.44
C ALA A 35 -21.88 -27.12 -0.97
N ASP A 36 -22.31 -28.08 -1.79
CA ASP A 36 -22.20 -29.50 -1.46
C ASP A 36 -20.72 -29.91 -1.37
N PRO A 37 -20.27 -30.56 -0.29
CA PRO A 37 -18.90 -31.05 -0.17
C PRO A 37 -18.48 -31.95 -1.34
N GLY A 38 -17.31 -31.67 -1.93
CA GLY A 38 -16.77 -32.41 -3.07
C GLY A 38 -17.40 -32.06 -4.43
N SER A 39 -18.33 -31.09 -4.47
CA SER A 39 -18.85 -30.55 -5.73
C SER A 39 -17.86 -29.56 -6.37
N GLU A 40 -18.02 -29.31 -7.67
CA GLU A 40 -17.38 -28.19 -8.35
C GLU A 40 -18.29 -26.95 -8.25
N VAL A 41 -17.71 -25.81 -7.91
CA VAL A 41 -18.36 -24.50 -7.98
C VAL A 41 -17.69 -23.61 -9.02
N ARG A 42 -18.50 -22.81 -9.69
CA ARG A 42 -18.08 -21.78 -10.65
C ARG A 42 -18.58 -20.43 -10.17
N VAL A 43 -17.73 -19.41 -10.25
CA VAL A 43 -18.13 -18.03 -9.97
C VAL A 43 -18.20 -17.28 -11.29
N TYR A 44 -19.35 -16.66 -11.50
CA TYR A 44 -19.64 -15.79 -12.62
C TYR A 44 -19.65 -14.34 -12.16
N ALA A 45 -19.19 -13.45 -13.01
CA ALA A 45 -19.29 -12.01 -12.83
C ALA A 45 -20.09 -11.37 -13.96
N SER A 46 -20.68 -10.22 -13.68
CA SER A 46 -21.27 -9.31 -14.66
C SER A 46 -20.84 -7.87 -14.36
N LEU A 47 -20.62 -7.10 -15.42
CA LEU A 47 -20.43 -5.64 -15.37
C LEU A 47 -21.69 -4.89 -15.86
N THR A 48 -22.75 -5.60 -16.25
CA THR A 48 -23.96 -5.01 -16.83
C THR A 48 -25.16 -5.04 -15.90
N GLY A 49 -25.14 -5.89 -14.87
CA GLY A 49 -26.18 -5.93 -13.85
C GLY A 49 -26.56 -7.34 -13.39
N ALA A 50 -27.40 -7.38 -12.35
CA ALA A 50 -28.22 -8.54 -12.04
C ALA A 50 -29.48 -8.57 -12.94
N GLY A 51 -29.95 -9.76 -13.31
CA GLY A 51 -31.15 -9.94 -14.13
C GLY A 51 -31.25 -11.36 -14.68
N GLN A 52 -32.33 -11.70 -15.40
CA GLN A 52 -32.49 -13.05 -15.96
C GLN A 52 -31.39 -13.32 -17.01
N GLY A 53 -30.39 -14.08 -16.60
CA GLY A 53 -29.23 -14.44 -17.39
C GLY A 53 -29.45 -15.69 -18.25
N PRO A 54 -28.41 -16.11 -18.99
CA PRO A 54 -28.45 -17.34 -19.76
C PRO A 54 -28.55 -18.56 -18.84
N CYS A 55 -29.25 -19.59 -19.31
CA CYS A 55 -29.24 -20.91 -18.66
C CYS A 55 -28.17 -21.80 -19.31
N ALA A 56 -27.27 -22.34 -18.50
CA ALA A 56 -26.31 -23.35 -18.90
C ALA A 56 -26.81 -24.73 -18.45
N GLY A 57 -27.62 -25.39 -19.29
CA GLY A 57 -28.30 -26.63 -18.93
C GLY A 57 -29.49 -26.38 -18.00
N ALA A 58 -29.48 -26.98 -16.80
CA ALA A 58 -30.55 -26.81 -15.80
C ALA A 58 -30.34 -25.56 -14.89
N THR A 59 -29.20 -24.89 -15.03
CA THR A 59 -28.76 -23.81 -14.16
C THR A 59 -28.97 -22.47 -14.86
N CYS A 60 -29.89 -21.63 -14.36
CA CYS A 60 -30.10 -20.27 -14.88
C CYS A 60 -29.44 -19.24 -13.97
N LEU A 61 -28.56 -18.41 -14.53
CA LEU A 61 -27.88 -17.36 -13.78
C LEU A 61 -28.80 -16.13 -13.65
N ASP A 62 -28.64 -15.38 -12.56
CA ASP A 62 -29.30 -14.10 -12.32
C ASP A 62 -28.36 -12.92 -12.62
N LEU A 63 -27.52 -13.08 -13.63
CA LEU A 63 -26.54 -12.11 -14.11
C LEU A 63 -26.77 -11.78 -15.57
N LEU A 64 -26.72 -10.50 -15.93
CA LEU A 64 -26.75 -10.05 -17.32
C LEU A 64 -25.38 -10.24 -17.97
N ALA A 65 -25.30 -10.82 -19.17
CA ALA A 65 -24.06 -11.06 -19.90
C ALA A 65 -22.89 -11.62 -19.03
N PRO A 66 -23.11 -12.74 -18.31
CA PRO A 66 -22.14 -13.24 -17.34
C PRO A 66 -20.90 -13.82 -18.04
N PHE A 67 -19.76 -13.72 -17.36
CA PHE A 67 -18.53 -14.42 -17.71
C PHE A 67 -17.95 -15.12 -16.48
N GLU A 68 -17.31 -16.27 -16.68
CA GLU A 68 -16.69 -17.04 -15.60
C GLU A 68 -15.40 -16.35 -15.15
N VAL A 69 -15.23 -16.16 -13.84
CA VAL A 69 -14.04 -15.52 -13.24
C VAL A 69 -13.20 -16.48 -12.40
N ALA A 70 -13.82 -17.52 -11.85
CA ALA A 70 -13.12 -18.55 -11.09
C ALA A 70 -13.91 -19.86 -11.04
N ARG A 71 -13.21 -20.96 -10.75
CA ARG A 71 -13.81 -22.27 -10.47
C ARG A 71 -12.94 -23.07 -9.51
N GLY A 72 -13.54 -23.99 -8.76
CA GLY A 72 -12.80 -24.87 -7.88
C GLY A 72 -13.66 -25.94 -7.22
N GLN A 73 -13.00 -26.80 -6.44
CA GLN A 73 -13.64 -27.88 -5.68
C GLN A 73 -14.03 -27.40 -4.29
N VAL A 74 -15.19 -27.85 -3.81
CA VAL A 74 -15.73 -27.52 -2.49
C VAL A 74 -15.14 -28.45 -1.45
N GLY A 75 -14.60 -27.88 -0.37
CA GLY A 75 -14.01 -28.64 0.72
C GLY A 75 -15.06 -29.41 1.56
N PRO A 76 -14.60 -30.23 2.52
CA PRO A 76 -15.48 -31.04 3.38
C PRO A 76 -16.49 -30.23 4.21
N LEU A 77 -16.23 -28.94 4.41
CA LEU A 77 -17.09 -28.03 5.17
C LEU A 77 -18.12 -27.30 4.30
N GLY A 78 -18.23 -27.64 3.01
CA GLY A 78 -19.15 -26.96 2.10
C GLY A 78 -18.71 -25.55 1.71
N ALA A 79 -17.40 -25.28 1.83
CA ALA A 79 -16.81 -24.00 1.51
C ALA A 79 -15.51 -24.17 0.70
N THR A 80 -15.18 -23.16 -0.09
CA THR A 80 -13.92 -23.08 -0.84
C THR A 80 -13.48 -21.64 -1.03
N ARG A 81 -12.17 -21.45 -1.14
CA ARG A 81 -11.54 -20.15 -1.41
C ARG A 81 -11.02 -20.18 -2.84
N LEU A 82 -11.48 -19.25 -3.66
CA LEU A 82 -11.12 -19.13 -5.06
C LEU A 82 -10.35 -17.84 -5.30
N VAL A 83 -9.50 -17.84 -6.33
CA VAL A 83 -8.75 -16.67 -6.77
C VAL A 83 -9.17 -16.34 -8.20
N ALA A 84 -9.61 -15.11 -8.41
CA ALA A 84 -10.00 -14.58 -9.72
C ALA A 84 -9.00 -13.49 -10.15
N ALA A 85 -8.54 -13.55 -11.40
CA ALA A 85 -7.76 -12.46 -11.99
C ALA A 85 -8.71 -11.34 -12.44
N VAL A 86 -8.47 -10.11 -12.00
CA VAL A 86 -9.21 -8.93 -12.46
C VAL A 86 -8.47 -8.35 -13.66
N PRO A 87 -9.10 -8.22 -14.84
CA PRO A 87 -8.43 -7.63 -16.00
C PRO A 87 -7.88 -6.23 -15.71
N ALA A 88 -6.68 -5.91 -16.19
CA ALA A 88 -6.07 -4.58 -16.00
C ALA A 88 -6.90 -3.43 -16.59
N LEU A 89 -7.77 -3.72 -17.56
CA LEU A 89 -8.68 -2.77 -18.20
C LEU A 89 -10.13 -2.93 -17.71
N ALA A 90 -10.36 -3.58 -16.57
CA ALA A 90 -11.69 -3.69 -16.00
C ALA A 90 -12.23 -2.28 -15.66
N PRO A 91 -13.45 -1.92 -16.10
CA PRO A 91 -14.02 -0.63 -15.77
C PRO A 91 -14.29 -0.54 -14.26
N LEU A 92 -14.08 0.65 -13.70
CA LEU A 92 -14.44 0.95 -12.32
C LEU A 92 -15.95 0.95 -12.14
N GLY A 93 -16.41 0.62 -10.93
CA GLY A 93 -17.83 0.62 -10.55
C GLY A 93 -18.35 -0.76 -10.19
N PRO A 94 -19.68 -0.97 -10.21
CA PRO A 94 -20.29 -2.17 -9.66
C PRO A 94 -19.95 -3.42 -10.49
N VAL A 95 -19.70 -4.52 -9.79
CA VAL A 95 -19.61 -5.87 -10.35
C VAL A 95 -20.57 -6.79 -9.60
N TRP A 96 -21.32 -7.59 -10.34
CA TRP A 96 -22.26 -8.55 -9.76
C TRP A 96 -21.67 -9.95 -9.86
N LEU A 97 -21.62 -10.67 -8.74
CA LEU A 97 -21.02 -11.98 -8.61
C LEU A 97 -22.10 -13.02 -8.27
N GLN A 98 -21.99 -14.22 -8.82
CA GLN A 98 -22.88 -15.34 -8.49
C GLN A 98 -22.10 -16.65 -8.53
N ALA A 99 -22.23 -17.47 -7.49
CA ALA A 99 -21.74 -18.83 -7.49
C ALA A 99 -22.80 -19.80 -8.04
N ALA A 100 -22.36 -20.77 -8.83
CA ALA A 100 -23.18 -21.86 -9.30
C ALA A 100 -22.47 -23.20 -9.06
N GLN A 101 -23.22 -24.17 -8.53
CA GLN A 101 -22.73 -25.53 -8.35
C GLN A 101 -22.94 -26.36 -9.61
N VAL A 102 -21.94 -27.15 -9.99
CA VAL A 102 -22.02 -28.09 -11.11
C VAL A 102 -22.61 -29.41 -10.62
N GLY A 103 -23.85 -29.73 -11.00
CA GLY A 103 -24.56 -30.93 -10.54
C GLY A 103 -26.08 -30.75 -10.52
N PRO A 104 -26.84 -31.28 -9.52
CA PRO A 104 -28.21 -30.84 -9.29
C PRO A 104 -28.16 -29.32 -9.12
N ALA A 105 -28.71 -28.62 -10.11
CA ALA A 105 -28.43 -27.21 -10.36
C ALA A 105 -29.02 -26.31 -9.27
N GLU A 106 -28.19 -25.92 -8.31
CA GLU A 106 -28.49 -24.84 -7.37
C GLU A 106 -27.62 -23.63 -7.70
N VAL A 107 -28.27 -22.48 -7.84
CA VAL A 107 -27.61 -21.20 -8.10
C VAL A 107 -27.74 -20.34 -6.86
N GLY A 108 -26.63 -19.74 -6.48
CA GLY A 108 -26.53 -18.81 -5.39
C GLY A 108 -27.30 -17.51 -5.55
N SER A 109 -27.45 -16.79 -4.45
CA SER A 109 -27.82 -15.38 -4.50
C SER A 109 -26.75 -14.56 -5.21
N VAL A 110 -27.17 -13.55 -5.97
CA VAL A 110 -26.26 -12.54 -6.54
C VAL A 110 -25.75 -11.62 -5.44
N THR A 111 -24.45 -11.41 -5.38
CA THR A 111 -23.79 -10.44 -4.51
C THR A 111 -23.23 -9.31 -5.38
N SER A 112 -23.45 -8.05 -4.99
CA SER A 112 -22.77 -6.91 -5.63
C SER A 112 -21.49 -6.56 -4.88
N ALA A 113 -20.44 -6.23 -5.61
CA ALA A 113 -19.21 -5.64 -5.13
C ALA A 113 -18.82 -4.46 -6.02
N GLU A 114 -17.66 -3.86 -5.77
CA GLU A 114 -17.20 -2.70 -6.52
C GLU A 114 -15.76 -2.93 -6.99
N ILE A 115 -15.54 -2.68 -8.28
CA ILE A 115 -14.21 -2.55 -8.87
C ILE A 115 -13.73 -1.13 -8.57
N ARG A 116 -12.67 -1.02 -7.78
CA ARG A 116 -12.13 0.27 -7.31
C ARG A 116 -10.75 0.53 -7.91
N PRO A 117 -10.33 1.81 -7.99
CA PRO A 117 -8.93 2.11 -8.34
C PRO A 117 -7.97 1.51 -7.29
N PRO A 118 -6.68 1.30 -7.64
CA PRO A 118 -5.66 0.97 -6.65
C PRO A 118 -5.58 2.01 -5.54
N LEU A 119 -5.20 1.58 -4.34
CA LEU A 119 -4.95 2.48 -3.22
C LEU A 119 -3.64 3.21 -3.45
N LYS A 120 -3.65 4.54 -3.33
CA LYS A 120 -2.50 5.38 -3.60
C LYS A 120 -1.61 5.53 -2.38
N VAL A 121 -0.33 5.24 -2.57
CA VAL A 121 0.74 5.45 -1.60
C VAL A 121 1.69 6.49 -2.15
N LEU A 122 1.72 7.67 -1.52
CA LEU A 122 2.65 8.73 -1.86
C LEU A 122 3.86 8.65 -0.94
N MET A 123 5.06 8.60 -1.49
CA MET A 123 6.31 8.53 -0.72
C MET A 123 7.09 9.81 -0.95
N ILE A 124 7.29 10.61 0.10
CA ILE A 124 8.07 11.85 0.03
C ILE A 124 9.34 11.74 0.88
N GLY A 125 10.40 12.40 0.42
CA GLY A 125 11.67 12.40 1.13
C GLY A 125 12.81 13.00 0.33
N ASP A 126 14.02 12.60 0.68
CA ASP A 126 15.26 13.14 0.13
C ASP A 126 15.80 12.31 -1.06
N SER A 127 17.14 12.29 -1.24
CA SER A 127 17.81 11.49 -2.28
C SER A 127 17.57 9.99 -2.10
N ILE A 128 17.32 9.50 -0.89
CA ILE A 128 17.09 8.07 -0.65
C ILE A 128 15.73 7.68 -1.22
N THR A 129 14.71 8.52 -1.01
CA THR A 129 13.37 8.38 -1.63
C THR A 129 13.44 8.55 -3.14
N GLU A 130 14.35 9.38 -3.64
CA GLU A 130 14.60 9.55 -5.08
C GLU A 130 15.24 8.29 -5.71
N GLY A 131 15.80 7.40 -4.89
CA GLY A 131 16.47 6.17 -5.32
C GLY A 131 17.99 6.28 -5.39
N GLY A 132 18.57 7.34 -4.82
CA GLY A 132 20.00 7.51 -4.63
C GLY A 132 20.59 6.37 -3.79
N GLN A 133 21.64 5.75 -4.35
CA GLN A 133 22.18 4.48 -3.86
C GLN A 133 23.69 4.46 -3.84
N SER A 134 24.26 3.83 -2.80
CA SER A 134 25.65 3.40 -2.83
C SER A 134 25.81 2.02 -3.49
N GLN A 135 27.05 1.63 -3.81
CA GLN A 135 27.29 0.36 -4.54
C GLN A 135 27.47 -0.84 -3.61
N PRO A 136 27.02 -2.05 -3.97
CA PRO A 136 26.28 -2.37 -5.20
C PRO A 136 24.86 -1.81 -5.15
N SER A 137 24.42 -1.16 -6.23
CA SER A 137 23.05 -0.66 -6.36
C SER A 137 22.11 -1.73 -6.92
N ASP A 138 20.83 -1.66 -6.57
CA ASP A 138 19.76 -2.50 -7.10
C ASP A 138 18.46 -1.67 -7.24
N LEU A 139 17.28 -2.29 -7.16
CA LEU A 139 16.00 -1.58 -7.11
C LEU A 139 15.96 -0.61 -5.91
N PRO A 140 15.57 0.65 -6.12
CA PRO A 140 15.36 1.58 -5.03
C PRO A 140 14.17 1.14 -4.19
N TYR A 141 14.14 1.57 -2.93
CA TYR A 141 13.21 1.01 -1.93
C TYR A 141 11.74 1.27 -2.29
N TYR A 142 11.42 2.37 -2.95
CA TYR A 142 10.06 2.65 -3.40
C TYR A 142 9.59 1.64 -4.48
N GLU A 143 10.48 1.14 -5.35
CA GLU A 143 10.14 0.09 -6.32
C GLU A 143 10.01 -1.27 -5.64
N VAL A 144 10.84 -1.54 -4.63
CA VAL A 144 10.71 -2.74 -3.79
C VAL A 144 9.36 -2.71 -3.06
N THR A 145 8.99 -1.57 -2.44
CA THR A 145 7.68 -1.36 -1.82
C THR A 145 6.55 -1.60 -2.82
N ALA A 146 6.60 -1.00 -4.00
CA ALA A 146 5.58 -1.16 -5.04
C ALA A 146 5.40 -2.62 -5.47
N ASN A 147 6.51 -3.33 -5.68
CA ASN A 147 6.48 -4.75 -6.05
C ASN A 147 5.89 -5.63 -4.94
N ALA A 148 6.21 -5.34 -3.68
CA ALA A 148 5.72 -6.08 -2.52
C ALA A 148 4.22 -5.84 -2.26
N LEU A 149 3.75 -4.60 -2.41
CA LEU A 149 2.33 -4.23 -2.29
C LEU A 149 1.49 -4.79 -3.44
N GLY A 150 2.08 -4.84 -4.64
CA GLY A 150 1.43 -5.37 -5.83
C GLY A 150 0.34 -4.45 -6.41
N PRO A 151 -0.43 -4.95 -7.39
CA PRO A 151 -1.32 -4.12 -8.23
C PRO A 151 -2.56 -3.58 -7.51
N ALA A 152 -2.79 -3.96 -6.25
CA ALA A 152 -3.83 -3.34 -5.42
C ALA A 152 -3.45 -1.92 -4.97
N TYR A 153 -2.18 -1.53 -5.15
CA TYR A 153 -1.64 -0.25 -4.76
C TYR A 153 -0.98 0.46 -5.95
N GLU A 154 -1.07 1.79 -5.94
CA GLU A 154 -0.31 2.69 -6.80
C GLU A 154 0.71 3.42 -5.94
N VAL A 155 2.00 3.09 -6.09
CA VAL A 155 3.08 3.77 -5.35
C VAL A 155 3.65 4.89 -6.20
N VAL A 156 3.59 6.11 -5.68
CA VAL A 156 4.20 7.29 -6.28
C VAL A 156 5.34 7.77 -5.39
N SER A 157 6.56 7.81 -5.93
CA SER A 157 7.73 8.34 -5.21
C SER A 157 8.07 9.74 -5.68
N ILE A 158 8.15 10.66 -4.73
CA ILE A 158 8.62 12.03 -4.91
C ILE A 158 9.80 12.25 -3.96
N GLY A 159 10.96 11.73 -4.35
CA GLY A 159 12.21 12.08 -3.72
C GLY A 159 12.78 13.38 -4.25
N CYS A 160 13.55 14.05 -3.40
CA CYS A 160 14.25 15.26 -3.74
C CYS A 160 15.70 15.25 -3.22
N GLY A 161 16.65 15.03 -4.11
CA GLY A 161 18.05 14.90 -3.75
C GLY A 161 18.61 16.13 -3.03
N GLY A 162 19.02 15.93 -1.77
CA GLY A 162 19.57 16.97 -0.91
C GLY A 162 18.55 17.76 -0.08
N ALA A 163 17.25 17.49 -0.24
CA ALA A 163 16.22 18.21 0.50
C ALA A 163 16.27 17.96 2.02
N THR A 164 15.98 19.01 2.78
CA THR A 164 15.75 18.98 4.23
C THR A 164 14.25 19.00 4.55
N SER A 165 13.88 18.93 5.83
CA SER A 165 12.48 19.18 6.24
C SER A 165 11.99 20.59 5.90
N GLU A 166 12.88 21.58 5.75
CA GLU A 166 12.52 22.96 5.39
C GLU A 166 12.05 23.08 3.92
N ASP A 167 12.65 22.30 3.03
CA ASP A 167 12.32 22.29 1.60
C ASP A 167 10.91 21.78 1.28
N TRP A 168 10.36 20.96 2.19
CA TRP A 168 9.02 20.41 2.05
C TRP A 168 7.95 21.26 2.72
N GLN A 169 8.28 22.44 3.25
CA GLN A 169 7.32 23.24 4.00
C GLN A 169 6.22 23.83 3.10
N PRO A 170 4.93 23.62 3.43
CA PRO A 170 3.84 24.27 2.72
C PRO A 170 3.91 25.80 2.81
N GLY A 171 3.83 26.47 1.66
CA GLY A 171 4.03 27.91 1.54
C GLY A 171 5.47 28.36 1.77
N GLY A 172 6.42 27.43 1.73
CA GLY A 172 7.85 27.64 1.90
C GLY A 172 8.51 28.39 0.74
N PRO A 173 9.81 28.73 0.89
CA PRO A 173 10.59 29.38 -0.16
C PRO A 173 11.02 28.38 -1.25
N ALA A 174 11.55 28.91 -2.35
CA ALA A 174 12.12 28.09 -3.42
C ALA A 174 13.15 27.08 -2.90
N THR A 175 12.98 25.81 -3.30
CA THR A 175 13.81 24.68 -2.91
C THR A 175 14.84 24.33 -3.97
N LEU A 176 16.04 23.95 -3.54
CA LEU A 176 17.05 23.34 -4.41
C LEU A 176 16.98 21.82 -4.33
N CYS A 177 16.55 21.18 -5.42
CA CYS A 177 16.31 19.74 -5.49
C CYS A 177 17.15 19.11 -6.60
N ALA A 178 18.09 18.23 -6.26
CA ALA A 178 18.99 17.60 -7.23
C ALA A 178 19.68 18.60 -8.19
N GLY A 179 19.97 19.82 -7.71
CA GLY A 179 20.56 20.90 -8.49
C GLY A 179 19.59 21.74 -9.33
N LEU A 180 18.28 21.49 -9.21
CA LEU A 180 17.22 22.27 -9.87
C LEU A 180 16.41 23.07 -8.84
N TRP A 181 16.09 24.32 -9.19
CA TRP A 181 15.24 25.17 -8.36
C TRP A 181 13.76 24.94 -8.63
N TRP A 182 12.98 24.74 -7.57
CA TRP A 182 11.52 24.62 -7.61
C TRP A 182 10.90 25.83 -6.93
N ASN A 183 9.84 26.39 -7.51
CA ASN A 183 9.20 27.61 -7.03
C ASN A 183 7.67 27.50 -7.22
N PRO A 184 6.86 27.50 -6.15
CA PRO A 184 7.20 27.92 -4.79
C PRO A 184 8.11 26.97 -4.03
N ASN A 185 7.87 25.66 -3.94
CA ASN A 185 8.83 24.66 -3.49
C ASN A 185 8.45 23.25 -4.00
N VAL A 186 9.12 22.18 -3.53
CA VAL A 186 8.87 20.82 -4.02
C VAL A 186 7.54 20.23 -3.53
N TYR A 187 7.02 20.66 -2.39
CA TYR A 187 5.71 20.26 -1.89
C TYR A 187 4.60 20.70 -2.84
N GLU A 188 4.48 21.99 -3.17
CA GLU A 188 3.36 22.45 -4.00
C GLU A 188 3.50 22.00 -5.45
N GLU A 189 4.73 21.97 -5.98
CA GLU A 189 4.96 21.62 -7.39
C GLU A 189 4.83 20.12 -7.65
N ARG A 190 5.01 19.26 -6.63
CA ARG A 190 5.07 17.81 -6.83
C ARG A 190 4.10 17.03 -5.93
N ALA A 191 4.07 17.25 -4.62
CA ALA A 191 3.23 16.45 -3.72
C ALA A 191 1.73 16.75 -3.85
N VAL A 192 1.34 18.02 -4.00
CA VAL A 192 -0.08 18.41 -4.03
C VAL A 192 -0.83 17.75 -5.20
N ALA A 193 -0.19 17.59 -6.36
CA ALA A 193 -0.80 16.94 -7.53
C ALA A 193 -1.10 15.45 -7.29
N GLU A 194 -0.44 14.84 -6.30
CA GLU A 194 -0.59 13.43 -5.98
C GLU A 194 -1.57 13.16 -4.84
N LEU A 195 -2.18 14.20 -4.25
CA LEU A 195 -3.21 14.07 -3.22
C LEU A 195 -4.64 14.13 -3.79
N PRO A 196 -5.64 13.46 -3.18
CA PRO A 196 -5.57 12.67 -1.95
C PRO A 196 -4.79 11.35 -2.12
N SER A 197 -4.32 10.79 -1.01
CA SER A 197 -3.64 9.48 -0.97
C SER A 197 -4.01 8.75 0.31
N GLU A 198 -4.14 7.42 0.26
CA GLU A 198 -4.47 6.62 1.43
C GLU A 198 -3.32 6.61 2.46
N VAL A 199 -2.08 6.50 1.98
CA VAL A 199 -0.89 6.59 2.83
C VAL A 199 0.11 7.56 2.22
N VAL A 200 0.60 8.51 3.02
CA VAL A 200 1.76 9.32 2.69
C VAL A 200 2.92 8.95 3.61
N THR A 201 4.05 8.48 3.07
CA THR A 201 5.25 8.20 3.87
C THR A 201 6.21 9.38 3.84
N ILE A 202 6.80 9.74 4.99
CA ILE A 202 7.85 10.77 5.09
C ILE A 202 9.13 10.14 5.60
N MET A 203 10.25 10.35 4.88
CA MET A 203 11.60 10.06 5.38
C MET A 203 12.52 11.24 5.07
N LEU A 204 12.78 12.04 6.10
CA LEU A 204 13.61 13.24 6.08
C LEU A 204 14.49 13.27 7.34
N GLY A 205 15.42 14.22 7.43
CA GLY A 205 16.34 14.33 8.58
C GLY A 205 17.81 14.05 8.23
N THR A 206 18.08 13.32 7.14
CA THR A 206 19.46 13.04 6.69
C THR A 206 20.20 14.34 6.36
N ASN A 207 19.62 15.17 5.48
CA ASN A 207 20.22 16.44 5.06
C ASN A 207 20.07 17.51 6.14
N ASP A 208 18.98 17.50 6.92
CA ASP A 208 18.80 18.33 8.12
C ASP A 208 20.02 18.21 9.05
N SER A 209 20.46 16.97 9.29
CA SER A 209 21.54 16.67 10.24
C SER A 209 22.91 17.14 9.76
N THR A 210 23.09 17.27 8.44
CA THR A 210 24.37 17.66 7.81
C THR A 210 24.37 19.12 7.35
N GLY A 211 23.21 19.75 7.20
CA GLY A 211 23.05 21.04 6.55
C GLY A 211 23.37 20.97 5.06
N PHE A 212 23.09 19.84 4.39
CA PHE A 212 23.37 19.71 2.97
C PHE A 212 22.51 20.70 2.18
N PHE A 213 23.16 21.54 1.35
CA PHE A 213 22.58 22.72 0.69
C PHE A 213 22.05 23.85 1.58
N GLU A 214 22.01 23.67 2.89
CA GLU A 214 21.59 24.69 3.82
C GLU A 214 22.75 25.58 4.31
N PRO A 215 22.47 26.81 4.78
CA PRO A 215 23.47 27.65 5.44
C PRO A 215 24.05 27.00 6.72
N ALA A 216 23.27 26.15 7.39
CA ALA A 216 23.64 25.39 8.58
C ALA A 216 22.73 24.15 8.74
N PRO A 217 23.14 23.13 9.51
CA PRO A 217 22.25 22.04 9.88
C PRO A 217 20.99 22.55 10.58
N ILE A 218 19.84 21.93 10.26
CA ILE A 218 18.55 22.26 10.87
C ILE A 218 18.57 21.84 12.34
N THR A 219 18.06 22.67 13.26
CA THR A 219 18.06 22.30 14.67
C THR A 219 17.00 21.22 14.96
N PRO A 220 17.14 20.39 16.02
CA PRO A 220 16.08 19.47 16.44
C PRO A 220 14.72 20.12 16.65
N VAL A 221 14.69 21.38 17.10
CA VAL A 221 13.44 22.12 17.29
C VAL A 221 12.82 22.53 15.96
N ASP A 222 13.62 23.04 15.04
CA ASP A 222 13.12 23.46 13.72
C ASP A 222 12.68 22.26 12.89
N HIS A 223 13.44 21.16 12.92
CA HIS A 223 13.05 19.89 12.29
C HIS A 223 11.70 19.41 12.83
N ALA A 224 11.52 19.42 14.16
CA ALA A 224 10.25 19.03 14.78
C ALA A 224 9.07 19.89 14.31
N GLN A 225 9.27 21.22 14.22
CA GLN A 225 8.25 22.14 13.74
C GLN A 225 7.92 21.90 12.25
N ASN A 226 8.95 21.69 11.45
CA ASN A 226 8.84 21.42 10.01
C ASN A 226 8.07 20.12 9.75
N ILE A 227 8.40 19.03 10.45
CA ILE A 227 7.70 17.74 10.29
C ILE A 227 6.23 17.86 10.72
N VAL A 228 5.92 18.55 11.82
CA VAL A 228 4.53 18.76 12.25
C VAL A 228 3.74 19.54 11.21
N ALA A 229 4.29 20.66 10.72
CA ALA A 229 3.61 21.48 9.72
C ALA A 229 3.37 20.72 8.41
N LEU A 230 4.34 19.92 7.97
CA LEU A 230 4.19 19.07 6.79
C LEU A 230 3.12 17.99 6.98
N VAL A 231 3.15 17.28 8.12
CA VAL A 231 2.13 16.27 8.48
C VAL A 231 0.73 16.89 8.49
N ASP A 232 0.55 18.01 9.19
CA ASP A 232 -0.73 18.69 9.32
C ASP A 232 -1.27 19.08 7.94
N GLN A 233 -0.41 19.63 7.07
CA GLN A 233 -0.82 20.01 5.74
C GLN A 233 -1.16 18.81 4.85
N LEU A 234 -0.37 17.73 4.89
CA LEU A 234 -0.69 16.51 4.14
C LEU A 234 -2.06 15.95 4.51
N LEU A 235 -2.41 15.94 5.81
CA LEU A 235 -3.73 15.53 6.28
C LEU A 235 -4.83 16.48 5.79
N VAL A 236 -4.58 17.79 5.77
CA VAL A 236 -5.51 18.79 5.22
C VAL A 236 -5.72 18.60 3.72
N ASP A 237 -4.67 18.30 2.97
CA ASP A 237 -4.69 18.14 1.52
C ASP A 237 -5.20 16.75 1.07
N GLY A 238 -5.55 15.88 2.01
CA GLY A 238 -6.29 14.65 1.75
C GLY A 238 -5.50 13.36 1.90
N ALA A 239 -4.38 13.37 2.61
CA ALA A 239 -3.79 12.14 3.13
C ALA A 239 -4.73 11.52 4.19
N GLU A 240 -5.11 10.25 4.03
CA GLU A 240 -5.89 9.55 5.06
C GLU A 240 -4.99 9.19 6.26
N THR A 241 -3.77 8.73 5.99
CA THR A 241 -2.76 8.44 7.00
C THR A 241 -1.39 8.95 6.57
N VAL A 242 -0.66 9.58 7.50
CA VAL A 242 0.76 9.91 7.32
C VAL A 242 1.62 8.93 8.11
N MET A 243 2.55 8.26 7.43
CA MET A 243 3.50 7.33 8.03
C MET A 243 4.86 8.01 8.17
N LEU A 244 5.33 8.21 9.41
CA LEU A 244 6.65 8.78 9.67
C LEU A 244 7.70 7.69 9.77
N MET A 245 8.75 7.80 8.97
CA MET A 245 9.94 6.96 9.02
C MET A 245 11.11 7.79 9.56
N THR A 246 11.88 7.20 10.47
CA THR A 246 13.05 7.87 11.03
C THR A 246 14.16 8.00 9.96
N PRO A 247 15.06 9.00 10.05
CA PRO A 247 16.21 9.05 9.14
C PRO A 247 17.12 7.83 9.36
N PRO A 248 17.81 7.33 8.31
CA PRO A 248 18.75 6.22 8.44
C PRO A 248 19.94 6.57 9.35
N PRO A 249 20.65 5.57 9.89
CA PRO A 249 21.85 5.85 10.66
C PRO A 249 23.00 6.28 9.73
N MET A 250 23.85 7.17 10.21
CA MET A 250 25.15 7.44 9.59
C MET A 250 26.25 6.74 10.38
N CYS A 251 27.00 5.82 9.75
CA CYS A 251 28.07 5.11 10.46
C CYS A 251 29.42 5.85 10.50
N SER A 252 29.57 6.95 9.75
CA SER A 252 30.72 7.85 9.91
C SER A 252 30.37 9.29 9.54
N THR A 253 30.90 10.25 10.30
CA THR A 253 30.82 11.68 10.02
C THR A 253 32.05 12.37 10.63
N THR A 254 32.48 13.47 10.03
CA THR A 254 33.52 14.34 10.61
C THR A 254 32.99 15.27 11.70
N ASP A 255 31.67 15.47 11.75
CA ASP A 255 30.98 16.24 12.78
C ASP A 255 30.19 15.30 13.72
N PRO A 256 30.66 15.04 14.94
CA PRO A 256 29.94 14.22 15.91
C PRO A 256 28.52 14.72 16.20
N ALA A 257 28.28 16.02 16.09
CA ALA A 257 26.96 16.60 16.35
C ALA A 257 25.91 16.17 15.31
N THR A 258 26.32 15.69 14.13
CA THR A 258 25.41 15.06 13.16
C THR A 258 24.74 13.81 13.75
N LEU A 259 25.48 12.99 14.49
CA LEU A 259 24.94 11.76 15.09
C LEU A 259 23.95 12.09 16.22
N ASP A 260 24.27 13.11 17.03
CA ASP A 260 23.38 13.60 18.08
C ASP A 260 22.07 14.13 17.47
N ARG A 261 22.16 14.94 16.40
CA ARG A 261 20.98 15.45 15.67
C ARG A 261 20.11 14.33 15.11
N LEU A 262 20.71 13.33 14.44
CA LEU A 262 19.95 12.18 13.93
C LEU A 262 19.23 11.40 15.03
N ALA A 263 19.87 11.23 16.19
CA ALA A 263 19.25 10.58 17.34
C ALA A 263 18.08 11.41 17.90
N ASP A 264 18.23 12.74 17.95
CA ASP A 264 17.18 13.66 18.38
C ASP A 264 15.99 13.68 17.41
N TYR A 265 16.24 13.73 16.09
CA TYR A 265 15.18 13.65 15.07
C TYR A 265 14.41 12.32 15.16
N ARG A 266 15.12 11.20 15.22
CA ARG A 266 14.52 9.87 15.41
C ARG A 266 13.64 9.83 16.66
N ALA A 267 14.13 10.35 17.79
CA ALA A 267 13.35 10.37 19.03
C ALA A 267 12.08 11.22 18.89
N PHE A 268 12.17 12.35 18.18
CA PHE A 268 11.02 13.19 17.88
C PHE A 268 10.00 12.47 16.98
N ASP A 269 10.42 11.91 15.84
CA ASP A 269 9.53 11.26 14.87
C ASP A 269 8.75 10.11 15.52
N LEU A 270 9.43 9.28 16.32
CA LEU A 270 8.82 8.17 17.06
C LEU A 270 7.82 8.67 18.12
N ALA A 271 8.09 9.81 18.75
CA ALA A 271 7.16 10.42 19.69
C ALA A 271 5.95 11.03 18.98
N LEU A 272 6.16 11.69 17.84
CA LEU A 272 5.09 12.33 17.07
C LEU A 272 4.08 11.30 16.55
N CYS A 273 4.55 10.22 15.93
CA CYS A 273 3.67 9.17 15.41
C CYS A 273 2.89 8.41 16.51
N SER A 274 3.34 8.48 17.77
CA SER A 274 2.63 7.88 18.90
C SER A 274 1.52 8.78 19.48
N HIS A 275 1.49 10.06 19.09
CA HIS A 275 0.66 11.08 19.76
C HIS A 275 -0.19 11.94 18.81
N HIS A 276 0.11 11.94 17.52
CA HIS A 276 -0.61 12.75 16.54
C HIS A 276 -1.69 11.94 15.82
N ALA A 277 -2.93 12.45 15.81
CA ALA A 277 -4.02 11.81 15.09
C ALA A 277 -3.74 11.80 13.58
N GLY A 278 -4.09 10.72 12.89
CA GLY A 278 -3.81 10.55 11.46
C GLY A 278 -2.35 10.20 11.15
N VAL A 279 -1.51 10.02 12.17
CA VAL A 279 -0.09 9.65 12.00
C VAL A 279 0.16 8.27 12.57
N VAL A 280 0.94 7.46 11.85
CA VAL A 280 1.41 6.14 12.28
C VAL A 280 2.92 6.05 12.18
N CYS A 281 3.52 5.19 13.00
CA CYS A 281 4.94 4.93 12.93
C CYS A 281 5.23 3.97 11.78
N GLY A 282 6.09 4.38 10.85
CA GLY A 282 6.70 3.49 9.88
C GLY A 282 7.87 2.71 10.48
N PRO A 283 8.66 2.03 9.64
CA PRO A 283 9.90 1.41 10.08
C PRO A 283 10.84 2.42 10.73
N ASP A 284 11.43 2.04 11.86
CA ASP A 284 12.53 2.81 12.48
C ASP A 284 13.83 2.56 11.69
N VAL A 285 13.96 3.22 10.55
CA VAL A 285 15.08 3.05 9.59
C VAL A 285 16.43 3.19 10.27
N TYR A 286 16.52 4.09 11.27
CA TYR A 286 17.71 4.28 12.09
C TYR A 286 18.25 2.99 12.72
N THR A 287 17.36 2.09 13.17
CA THR A 287 17.75 0.80 13.77
C THR A 287 17.55 -0.40 12.84
N LEU A 288 16.75 -0.22 11.79
CA LEU A 288 16.52 -1.23 10.76
C LEU A 288 17.78 -1.52 9.95
N LEU A 289 18.47 -0.45 9.51
CA LEU A 289 19.63 -0.57 8.64
C LEU A 289 20.92 -0.66 9.47
N GLY A 290 21.79 -1.59 9.10
CA GLY A 290 23.10 -1.79 9.71
C GLY A 290 24.25 -1.40 8.78
N PRO A 291 25.52 -1.47 9.25
CA PRO A 291 26.68 -1.09 8.44
C PRO A 291 26.84 -1.86 7.12
N ALA A 292 26.28 -3.06 7.00
CA ALA A 292 26.32 -3.86 5.77
C ALA A 292 25.39 -3.33 4.66
N ASP A 293 24.40 -2.53 5.05
CA ASP A 293 23.42 -1.93 4.14
C ASP A 293 23.95 -0.65 3.50
N PHE A 294 25.21 -0.28 3.74
CA PHE A 294 25.89 0.88 3.19
C PHE A 294 27.26 0.50 2.61
N ARG A 295 27.69 1.19 1.56
CA ARG A 295 29.07 1.04 1.07
C ARG A 295 30.02 1.94 1.85
N GLY A 296 30.75 1.36 2.81
CA GLY A 296 31.83 2.10 3.49
C GLY A 296 31.33 3.37 4.19
N CYS A 297 30.15 3.30 4.81
CA CYS A 297 29.49 4.43 5.46
C CYS A 297 29.10 5.59 4.54
N ASP A 298 28.80 5.29 3.27
CA ASP A 298 28.01 6.21 2.43
C ASP A 298 26.70 6.57 3.13
N VAL A 299 26.20 7.77 2.86
CA VAL A 299 24.91 8.25 3.38
C VAL A 299 23.74 7.51 2.72
N HIS A 300 23.93 7.02 1.49
CA HIS A 300 22.90 6.28 0.76
C HIS A 300 23.02 4.78 1.04
N PRO A 301 21.91 4.09 1.37
CA PRO A 301 21.89 2.64 1.42
C PRO A 301 22.32 2.03 0.07
N ASN A 302 22.88 0.83 0.10
CA ASN A 302 23.13 0.02 -1.09
C ASN A 302 21.86 -0.75 -1.48
N GLY A 303 21.91 -1.54 -2.55
CA GLY A 303 20.76 -2.31 -3.02
C GLY A 303 20.17 -3.25 -1.97
N GLN A 304 21.01 -3.85 -1.09
CA GLN A 304 20.51 -4.65 0.03
C GLN A 304 19.75 -3.77 1.04
N GLY A 305 20.29 -2.61 1.39
CA GLY A 305 19.62 -1.67 2.29
C GLY A 305 18.28 -1.18 1.74
N HIS A 306 18.20 -0.90 0.44
CA HIS A 306 16.93 -0.55 -0.20
C HIS A 306 15.93 -1.72 -0.24
N ALA A 307 16.40 -2.96 -0.41
CA ALA A 307 15.54 -4.13 -0.31
C ALA A 307 14.94 -4.27 1.10
N VAL A 308 15.78 -4.21 2.14
CA VAL A 308 15.34 -4.29 3.55
C VAL A 308 14.35 -3.17 3.89
N LEU A 309 14.66 -1.94 3.48
CA LEU A 309 13.79 -0.79 3.71
C LEU A 309 12.46 -0.94 2.97
N GLY A 310 12.48 -1.30 1.69
CA GLY A 310 11.27 -1.41 0.87
C GLY A 310 10.30 -2.49 1.35
N GLU A 311 10.83 -3.65 1.75
CA GLU A 311 10.06 -4.73 2.37
C GLU A 311 9.44 -4.27 3.69
N ALA A 312 10.21 -3.62 4.57
CA ALA A 312 9.70 -3.14 5.85
C ALA A 312 8.60 -2.07 5.68
N VAL A 313 8.72 -1.20 4.68
CA VAL A 313 7.68 -0.20 4.36
C VAL A 313 6.42 -0.87 3.84
N ALA A 314 6.54 -1.87 2.95
CA ALA A 314 5.39 -2.60 2.44
C ALA A 314 4.66 -3.35 3.56
N ASP A 315 5.38 -4.04 4.44
CA ASP A 315 4.82 -4.71 5.61
C ASP A 315 4.08 -3.73 6.53
N ALA A 316 4.66 -2.54 6.78
CA ALA A 316 4.03 -1.51 7.59
C ALA A 316 2.73 -0.99 6.97
N ILE A 317 2.68 -0.78 5.64
CA ILE A 317 1.48 -0.34 4.92
C ILE A 317 0.39 -1.42 4.96
N LEU A 318 0.76 -2.68 4.72
CA LEU A 318 -0.19 -3.80 4.74
C LEU A 318 -0.79 -4.00 6.14
N ALA A 319 -0.06 -3.67 7.20
CA ALA A 319 -0.55 -3.76 8.58
C ALA A 319 -1.60 -2.68 8.94
N LEU A 320 -1.82 -1.68 8.09
CA LEU A 320 -2.87 -0.66 8.27
C LEU A 320 -4.26 -1.15 7.81
N GLN A 321 -4.33 -2.27 7.10
CA GLN A 321 -5.56 -2.84 6.51
C GLN A 321 -6.15 -3.96 7.38
#